data_AF-A0A381S851-F1
#
_entry.id   AF-A0A381S851-F1
#
_cell.length_a   1.000
_cell.length_b   1.000
_cell.length_c   1.000
_cell.angle_alpha   90.00
_cell.angle_beta   90.00
_cell.angle_gamma   90.00
#
_symmetry.space_group_name_H-M   'P 1'
#
loop_
_entity.id
_entity.type
_entity.pdbx_description
1 polymer ?
#
loop_
_entity_poly.entity_id
_entity_poly.type
_entity_poly.pdbx_seq_one_letter_code
_entity_poly.pdbx_strand_id
1 'polypeptide(L)'
;MDYRELAKIEENKSMTIKHMAYAVKNVENALKEYQGLLNVSNKIKPVIWEKAKTKVAVFFIGGIEFQLCESIEHQGKFNRWVDQYG
;
A
#
# COMPACT_ATOMS: atom_id res chain seq x y z
N MET A 1 13.06 21.13 23.10
CA MET A 1 12.71 20.91 21.67
C MET A 1 11.98 19.59 21.58
N ASP A 2 10.79 19.56 21.01
CA ASP A 2 10.03 18.31 20.84
C ASP A 2 10.80 17.40 19.85
N TYR A 3 10.92 16.10 20.18
CA TYR A 3 11.59 15.12 19.32
C TYR A 3 10.94 15.03 17.93
N ARG A 4 9.65 15.39 17.84
CA ARG A 4 8.93 15.50 16.56
C ARG A 4 9.44 16.61 15.66
N GLU A 5 9.92 17.72 16.24
CA GLU A 5 10.49 18.83 15.46
C GLU A 5 11.91 18.54 15.04
N LEU A 6 12.71 17.90 15.92
CA LEU A 6 14.04 17.39 15.57
C LEU A 6 13.99 16.42 14.37
N ALA A 7 13.00 15.51 14.35
CA ALA A 7 12.83 14.56 13.26
C ALA A 7 12.55 15.21 11.89
N LYS A 8 12.02 16.43 11.85
CA LYS A 8 11.68 17.14 10.60
C LYS A 8 12.83 17.98 10.05
N ILE A 9 13.71 18.49 10.92
CA ILE A 9 14.75 19.47 10.55
C ILE A 9 15.91 18.82 9.77
N GLU A 10 16.15 17.51 9.96
CA GLU A 10 17.23 16.77 9.30
C GLU A 10 16.74 15.73 8.26
N GLU A 11 15.45 15.73 7.90
CA GLU A 11 14.87 14.70 7.05
C GLU A 11 15.31 14.84 5.58
N ASN A 12 16.31 14.04 5.18
CA ASN A 12 16.65 13.86 3.78
C ASN A 12 15.60 12.96 3.09
N LYS A 13 14.64 13.59 2.38
CA LYS A 13 13.56 12.89 1.63
C LYS A 13 14.03 11.88 0.57
N SER A 14 15.30 11.89 0.17
CA SER A 14 15.84 10.85 -0.72
C SER A 14 16.11 9.53 -0.01
N MET A 15 16.26 9.56 1.33
CA MET A 15 16.53 8.42 2.20
C MET A 15 15.28 7.87 2.89
N THR A 16 14.13 8.54 2.77
CA THR A 16 12.88 8.14 3.42
C THR A 16 12.18 7.02 2.64
N ILE A 17 11.31 6.26 3.32
CA ILE A 17 10.48 5.23 2.69
C ILE A 17 9.54 5.92 1.69
N LYS A 18 9.72 5.62 0.39
CA LYS A 18 8.89 6.18 -0.68
C LYS A 18 7.54 5.47 -0.77
N HIS A 19 7.55 4.15 -0.76
CA HIS A 19 6.35 3.34 -0.76
C HIS A 19 6.55 2.01 -0.02
N MET A 20 5.44 1.46 0.46
CA MET A 20 5.34 0.10 0.98
C MET A 20 4.27 -0.65 0.20
N ALA A 21 4.64 -1.81 -0.36
CA ALA A 21 3.74 -2.67 -1.12
C ALA A 21 3.39 -3.92 -0.32
N TYR A 22 2.10 -4.21 -0.21
CA TYR A 22 1.54 -5.32 0.53
C TYR A 22 0.85 -6.27 -0.43
N ALA A 23 1.29 -7.53 -0.45
CA ALA A 23 0.60 -8.58 -1.18
C ALA A 23 -0.70 -8.92 -0.45
N VAL A 24 -1.84 -8.88 -1.15
CA VAL A 24 -3.15 -9.20 -0.59
C VAL A 24 -3.91 -10.14 -1.51
N LYS A 25 -4.74 -11.02 -0.93
CA LYS A 25 -5.57 -11.95 -1.69
C LYS A 25 -6.75 -11.27 -2.38
N ASN A 26 -7.26 -10.19 -1.79
CA ASN A 26 -8.34 -9.39 -2.34
C ASN A 26 -8.12 -7.92 -1.98
N VAL A 27 -7.87 -7.09 -2.98
CA VAL A 27 -7.53 -5.67 -2.80
C VAL A 27 -8.72 -4.83 -2.35
N GLU A 28 -9.95 -5.20 -2.71
CA GLU A 28 -11.16 -4.47 -2.34
C GLU A 28 -11.46 -4.63 -0.85
N ASN A 29 -11.42 -5.86 -0.35
CA ASN A 29 -11.59 -6.15 1.06
C ASN A 29 -10.48 -5.49 1.89
N ALA A 30 -9.22 -5.63 1.46
CA ALA A 30 -8.11 -4.98 2.14
C ALA A 30 -8.28 -3.46 2.18
N LEU A 31 -8.61 -2.81 1.06
CA LEU A 31 -8.84 -1.37 1.02
C LEU A 31 -9.96 -0.94 1.98
N LYS A 32 -11.05 -1.71 2.07
CA LYS A 32 -12.16 -1.43 2.98
C LYS A 32 -11.74 -1.43 4.45
N GLU A 33 -10.89 -2.36 4.85
CA GLU A 33 -10.31 -2.38 6.21
C GLU A 33 -9.48 -1.12 6.48
N TYR A 34 -8.64 -0.70 5.53
CA TYR A 34 -7.85 0.53 5.66
C TYR A 34 -8.72 1.79 5.71
N GLN A 35 -9.82 1.83 4.96
CA GLN A 35 -10.81 2.92 5.01
C GLN A 35 -11.52 2.98 6.36
N GLY A 36 -11.88 1.82 6.93
CA GLY A 36 -12.56 1.73 8.22
C GLY A 36 -11.67 2.01 9.43
N LEU A 37 -10.41 1.55 9.41
CA LEU A 37 -9.51 1.60 10.57
C LEU A 37 -8.56 2.80 10.54
N LEU A 38 -8.06 3.17 9.36
CA LEU A 38 -6.98 4.15 9.20
C LEU A 38 -7.44 5.43 8.49
N ASN A 39 -8.76 5.66 8.44
CA ASN A 39 -9.39 6.84 7.84
C ASN A 39 -8.89 7.12 6.41
N VAL A 40 -8.56 6.06 5.65
CA VAL A 40 -8.25 6.19 4.24
C VAL A 40 -9.50 6.65 3.49
N SER A 41 -9.33 7.55 2.53
CA SER A 41 -10.46 8.14 1.80
C SER A 41 -11.28 7.09 1.05
N ASN A 42 -12.61 7.16 1.19
CA ASN A 42 -13.57 6.35 0.43
C ASN A 42 -13.56 6.64 -1.09
N LYS A 43 -12.85 7.70 -1.52
CA LYS A 43 -12.66 8.01 -2.95
C LYS A 43 -11.59 7.14 -3.60
N ILE A 44 -10.70 6.52 -2.82
CA ILE A 44 -9.69 5.60 -3.32
C ILE A 44 -10.39 4.36 -3.87
N LYS A 45 -9.99 3.93 -5.06
CA LYS A 45 -10.49 2.73 -5.72
C LYS A 45 -9.31 1.92 -6.23
N PRO A 46 -9.40 0.57 -6.24
CA PRO A 46 -8.42 -0.24 -6.91
C PRO A 46 -8.44 0.04 -8.42
N VAL A 47 -7.25 0.02 -9.03
CA VAL A 47 -7.05 0.15 -10.47
C VAL A 47 -6.32 -1.07 -11.00
N ILE A 48 -6.58 -1.42 -12.25
CA ILE A 48 -5.87 -2.52 -12.91
C ILE A 48 -4.62 -1.95 -13.57
N TRP A 49 -3.46 -2.44 -13.15
CA TRP A 49 -2.18 -2.11 -13.77
C TRP A 49 -1.73 -3.25 -14.68
N GLU A 50 -2.14 -3.17 -15.94
CA GLU A 50 -1.92 -4.22 -16.96
C GLU A 50 -0.45 -4.60 -17.12
N LYS A 51 0.45 -3.60 -17.18
CA LYS A 51 1.90 -3.83 -17.31
C LYS A 51 2.47 -4.68 -16.18
N ALA A 52 1.94 -4.52 -14.97
CA ALA A 52 2.37 -5.24 -13.79
C ALA A 52 1.50 -6.50 -13.51
N LYS A 53 0.49 -6.76 -14.34
CA LYS A 53 -0.54 -7.80 -14.13
C LYS A 53 -1.10 -7.82 -12.70
N THR A 54 -1.32 -6.63 -12.14
CA THR A 54 -1.68 -6.43 -10.73
C THR A 54 -2.88 -5.51 -10.63
N LYS A 55 -3.88 -5.88 -9.81
CA LYS A 55 -4.92 -4.97 -9.34
C LYS A 55 -4.40 -4.30 -8.07
N VAL A 56 -4.33 -2.97 -8.07
CA VAL A 56 -3.65 -2.21 -7.02
C VAL A 56 -4.51 -1.08 -6.48
N ALA A 57 -4.54 -0.90 -5.17
CA ALA A 57 -5.04 0.32 -4.53
C ALA A 57 -3.87 1.12 -3.97
N VAL A 58 -3.82 2.42 -4.28
CA VAL A 58 -2.75 3.32 -3.86
C VAL A 58 -3.32 4.46 -3.02
N PHE A 59 -2.72 4.70 -1.86
CA PHE A 59 -3.09 5.79 -0.95
C PHE A 59 -1.89 6.21 -0.10
N PHE A 60 -2.02 7.30 0.67
CA PHE A 60 -0.93 7.80 1.51
C PHE A 60 -1.31 7.77 2.99
N ILE A 61 -0.39 7.30 3.83
CA ILE A 61 -0.48 7.39 5.29
C ILE A 61 0.82 8.01 5.79
N GLY A 62 0.73 9.11 6.54
CA GLY A 62 1.91 9.77 7.11
C GLY A 62 2.93 10.25 6.07
N GLY A 63 2.51 10.52 4.82
CA GLY A 63 3.40 10.92 3.73
C GLY A 63 4.10 9.76 3.00
N ILE A 64 3.87 8.52 3.42
CA ILE A 64 4.37 7.31 2.74
C ILE A 64 3.27 6.77 1.83
N GLU A 65 3.62 6.36 0.62
CA GLU A 65 2.70 5.71 -0.31
C GLU A 65 2.50 4.23 0.08
N PHE A 66 1.25 3.80 0.19
CA PHE A 66 0.86 2.43 0.46
C PHE A 66 0.24 1.84 -0.81
N GLN A 67 0.68 0.64 -1.17
CA GLN A 67 0.16 -0.10 -2.31
C GLN A 67 -0.37 -1.46 -1.83
N LEU A 68 -1.67 -1.69 -1.99
CA LEU A 68 -2.27 -3.01 -1.78
C LEU A 68 -2.33 -3.73 -3.12
N CYS A 69 -1.64 -4.85 -3.24
CA CYS A 69 -1.37 -5.51 -4.52
C CYS A 69 -1.97 -6.92 -4.57
N GLU A 70 -2.91 -7.13 -5.48
CA GLU A 70 -3.51 -8.42 -5.80
C GLU A 70 -3.08 -8.83 -7.22
N SER A 71 -2.67 -10.09 -7.43
CA SER A 71 -2.38 -10.54 -8.80
C SER A 71 -3.68 -10.76 -9.57
N ILE A 72 -3.73 -10.26 -10.81
CA ILE A 72 -4.87 -10.50 -11.71
C ILE A 72 -4.99 -11.99 -12.05
N GLU A 73 -3.85 -12.62 -12.29
CA GLU A 73 -3.77 -14.06 -12.55
C GLU A 73 -3.76 -14.83 -11.22
N HIS A 74 -4.53 -15.92 -11.14
CA HIS A 74 -4.60 -16.77 -9.95
C HIS A 74 -3.21 -17.23 -9.47
N GLN A 75 -2.33 -17.57 -10.41
CA GLN A 75 -0.96 -18.00 -10.14
C GLN A 75 0.04 -16.84 -10.17
N GLY A 76 -0.39 -15.58 -10.09
CA GLY A 76 0.50 -14.43 -10.09
C GLY A 76 1.34 -14.31 -8.81
N LYS A 77 2.41 -13.49 -8.89
CA LYS A 77 3.45 -13.42 -7.85
C LYS A 77 2.91 -13.13 -6.45
N PHE A 78 1.92 -12.25 -6.33
CA PHE A 78 1.37 -11.85 -5.03
C PHE A 78 0.45 -12.93 -4.47
N ASN A 79 -0.39 -13.54 -5.31
CA ASN A 79 -1.30 -14.60 -4.87
C ASN A 79 -0.51 -15.83 -4.41
N ARG A 80 0.52 -16.24 -5.15
CA ARG A 80 1.40 -17.35 -4.72
C ARG A 80 2.10 -17.08 -3.39
N TRP A 81 2.56 -15.85 -3.17
CA TRP A 81 3.19 -15.46 -1.90
C TRP A 81 2.18 -15.53 -0.74
N VAL A 82 0.98 -14.97 -0.93
CA VAL A 82 -0.07 -14.98 0.09
C VAL A 82 -0.56 -16.42 0.34
N ASP A 83 -0.76 -17.24 -0.68
CA ASP A 83 -1.17 -18.64 -0.51
C ASP A 83 -0.12 -19.49 0.23
N GLN A 84 1.17 -19.12 0.13
CA GLN A 84 2.25 -19.84 0.79
C GLN A 84 2.53 -19.34 2.23
N TYR A 85 2.33 -18.05 2.51
CA TYR A 85 2.81 -17.42 3.75
C TYR A 85 1.80 -16.54 4.50
N GLY A 86 0.62 -16.28 3.93
CA GLY A 86 -0.40 -15.38 4.49
C GLY A 86 -1.54 -16.13 5.16
#